data_AF-A0A1Y3MPH3-F1
#
_entry.id   AF-A0A1Y3MPH3-F1
#
_cell.length_a   1.000
_cell.length_b   1.000
_cell.length_c   1.000
_cell.angle_alpha   90.00
_cell.angle_beta   90.00
_cell.angle_gamma   90.00
#
_symmetry.space_group_name_H-M   'P 1'
#
loop_
_entity.id
_entity.type
_entity.pdbx_description
1 polymer ?
#
loop_
_entity_poly.entity_id
_entity_poly.type
_entity_poly.pdbx_seq_one_letter_code
_entity_poly.pdbx_strand_id
1 'polypeptide(L)'
;MPKTSNRKKKLKNQDFQKQKLKVGKKKLAPSTQTDISFKSKAIYIPDQGIVEEKKDITSSRNLTLKELLVQVKHYSSITRKDALNGIKEIYTNYPDEIFLNLGTVFEKTIPVFVDK
;
A
#
# COMPACT_ATOMS: atom_id res chain seq x y z
N MET A 1 -29.04 34.21 -48.02
CA MET A 1 -27.93 33.96 -47.06
C MET A 1 -26.60 34.27 -47.74
N PRO A 2 -25.72 35.12 -47.18
CA PRO A 2 -24.47 35.46 -47.83
C PRO A 2 -23.53 34.25 -47.82
N LYS A 3 -23.29 33.66 -49.00
CA LYS A 3 -22.37 32.54 -49.19
C LYS A 3 -20.96 32.99 -48.79
N THR A 4 -20.34 32.28 -47.86
CA THR A 4 -18.97 32.58 -47.43
C THR A 4 -18.02 32.47 -48.63
N SER A 5 -17.23 33.52 -48.86
CA SER A 5 -16.28 33.60 -49.99
C SER A 5 -15.36 32.38 -50.05
N ASN A 6 -15.17 31.81 -51.25
CA ASN A 6 -14.27 30.68 -51.51
C ASN A 6 -12.84 30.92 -50.98
N ARG A 7 -12.42 32.19 -50.89
CA ARG A 7 -11.12 32.59 -50.31
C ARG A 7 -11.05 32.31 -48.80
N LYS A 8 -12.13 32.57 -48.05
CA LYS A 8 -12.22 32.26 -46.61
C LYS A 8 -12.26 30.76 -46.35
N LYS A 9 -12.83 29.97 -47.28
CA LYS A 9 -12.80 28.50 -47.21
C LYS A 9 -11.39 27.95 -47.45
N LYS A 10 -10.68 28.45 -48.48
CA LYS A 10 -9.30 28.04 -48.79
C LYS A 10 -8.31 28.37 -47.66
N LEU A 11 -8.48 29.49 -46.97
CA LEU A 11 -7.68 29.86 -45.79
C LEU A 11 -7.93 28.95 -44.58
N LYS A 12 -9.15 28.41 -44.43
CA LYS A 12 -9.50 27.43 -43.40
C LYS A 12 -9.08 25.99 -43.75
N ASN A 13 -8.71 25.73 -45.00
CA ASN A 13 -8.21 24.44 -45.48
C ASN A 13 -6.68 24.46 -45.64
N GLN A 14 -5.98 25.37 -44.97
CA GLN A 14 -4.52 25.37 -44.94
C GLN A 14 -4.01 24.32 -43.96
N ASP A 15 -2.94 23.63 -44.35
CA ASP A 15 -2.30 22.57 -43.56
C ASP A 15 -1.70 23.07 -42.24
N PHE A 16 -1.27 24.34 -42.20
CA PHE A 16 -0.72 24.97 -41.00
C PHE A 16 -1.56 26.16 -40.55
N GLN A 17 -2.36 25.96 -39.51
CA GLN A 17 -3.17 27.03 -38.92
C GLN A 17 -2.53 27.55 -37.64
N LYS A 18 -2.01 28.78 -37.69
CA LYS A 18 -1.54 29.47 -36.49
C LYS A 18 -2.75 30.00 -35.71
N GLN A 19 -2.87 29.59 -34.45
CA GLN A 19 -3.93 30.10 -33.60
C GLN A 19 -3.72 31.60 -33.35
N LYS A 20 -4.80 32.38 -33.42
CA LYS A 20 -4.74 33.83 -33.15
C LYS A 20 -4.29 34.08 -31.72
N LEU A 21 -3.44 35.10 -31.54
CA LEU A 21 -3.05 35.61 -30.23
C LEU A 21 -4.32 36.07 -29.50
N LYS A 22 -4.61 35.43 -28.36
CA LYS A 22 -5.72 35.82 -27.47
C LYS A 22 -5.14 36.57 -26.29
N VAL A 23 -5.50 37.84 -26.16
CA VAL A 23 -5.12 38.68 -25.01
C VAL A 23 -5.60 38.02 -23.70
N GLY A 24 -4.76 38.08 -22.66
CA GLY A 24 -5.05 37.49 -21.35
C GLY A 24 -4.84 35.96 -21.24
N LYS A 25 -4.51 35.25 -22.33
CA LYS A 25 -4.18 33.81 -22.27
C LYS A 25 -2.68 33.58 -22.38
N LYS A 26 -2.19 32.55 -21.69
CA LYS A 26 -0.77 32.14 -21.79
C LYS A 26 -0.43 31.80 -23.23
N LYS A 27 0.79 32.20 -23.65
CA LYS A 27 1.35 31.84 -24.95
C LYS A 27 1.38 30.31 -25.06
N LEU A 28 0.87 29.79 -26.17
CA LEU A 28 0.88 28.36 -26.44
C LEU A 28 2.31 27.88 -26.69
N ALA A 29 2.57 26.63 -26.34
CA ALA A 29 3.81 25.95 -26.68
C ALA A 29 4.05 25.99 -28.20
N PRO A 30 5.30 26.13 -28.67
CA PRO A 30 5.65 25.96 -30.07
C PRO A 30 5.18 24.59 -30.60
N SER A 31 4.80 24.52 -31.88
CA SER A 31 4.29 23.28 -32.49
C SER A 31 5.35 22.18 -32.62
N THR A 32 6.63 22.51 -32.45
CA THR A 32 7.77 21.60 -32.50
C THR A 32 8.25 21.17 -31.11
N GLN A 33 7.54 21.57 -30.04
CA GLN A 33 7.91 21.21 -28.68
C GLN A 33 7.45 19.78 -28.36
N THR A 34 8.40 18.92 -28.05
CA THR A 34 8.14 17.59 -27.49
C THR A 34 7.95 17.72 -25.97
N ASP A 35 6.82 17.25 -25.46
CA ASP A 35 6.59 17.18 -24.02
C ASP A 35 7.26 15.92 -23.44
N ILE A 36 8.13 16.11 -22.44
CA ILE A 36 8.89 15.05 -21.76
C ILE A 36 8.33 14.83 -20.34
N SER A 37 7.19 15.43 -20.00
CA SER A 37 6.55 15.20 -18.71
C SER A 37 5.89 13.82 -18.67
N PHE A 38 6.51 12.89 -17.94
CA PHE A 38 5.89 11.63 -17.56
C PHE A 38 5.79 11.51 -16.05
N LYS A 39 4.75 10.80 -15.58
CA LYS A 39 4.58 10.46 -14.17
C LYS A 39 4.59 8.94 -14.05
N SER A 40 5.52 8.42 -13.26
CA SER A 40 5.54 7.01 -12.87
C SER A 40 5.24 6.90 -11.37
N LYS A 41 4.52 5.85 -10.99
CA LYS A 41 4.32 5.45 -9.59
C LYS A 41 4.81 4.02 -9.42
N ALA A 42 5.54 3.77 -8.35
CA ALA A 42 5.91 2.41 -7.97
C ALA A 42 4.70 1.69 -7.36
N ILE A 43 4.61 0.39 -7.60
CA ILE A 43 3.66 -0.49 -6.92
C ILE A 43 4.34 -0.96 -5.63
N TYR A 44 3.68 -0.79 -4.50
CA TYR A 44 4.12 -1.38 -3.23
C TYR A 44 3.49 -2.76 -3.08
N ILE A 45 4.32 -3.77 -2.86
CA ILE A 45 3.90 -5.14 -2.57
C ILE A 45 4.19 -5.36 -1.08
N PRO A 46 3.20 -5.80 -0.28
CA PRO A 46 3.42 -6.11 1.12
C PRO A 46 4.35 -7.31 1.25
N ASP A 47 5.20 -7.27 2.29
CA ASP A 47 6.07 -8.39 2.61
C ASP A 47 5.24 -9.62 3.02
N GLN A 48 5.66 -10.79 2.55
CA GLN A 48 5.00 -12.07 2.78
C GLN A 48 5.77 -12.95 3.78
N GLY A 49 6.94 -12.53 4.27
CA GLY A 49 7.68 -13.22 5.34
C GLY A 49 8.13 -14.65 4.98
N ILE A 50 8.18 -15.00 3.69
CA ILE A 50 8.49 -16.37 3.21
C ILE A 50 10.01 -16.65 3.28
N VAL A 51 10.84 -15.62 3.16
CA VAL A 51 12.30 -15.73 3.01
C VAL A 51 13.06 -15.19 4.23
N GLU A 52 12.37 -14.56 5.17
CA GLU A 52 13.04 -13.98 6.34
C GLU A 52 13.45 -15.07 7.33
N GLU A 53 14.76 -15.25 7.52
CA GLU A 53 15.27 -15.98 8.67
C GLU A 53 14.91 -15.20 9.95
N LYS A 54 13.92 -15.73 10.66
CA LYS A 54 13.46 -15.18 11.94
C LYS A 54 14.60 -15.33 12.95
N LYS A 55 15.31 -14.23 13.22
CA LYS A 55 16.37 -14.16 14.23
C LYS A 55 15.83 -14.19 15.66
N ASP A 56 14.53 -13.89 15.80
CA ASP A 56 13.83 -13.87 17.07
C ASP A 56 13.38 -15.28 17.48
N ILE A 57 13.08 -15.45 18.77
CA ILE A 57 12.57 -16.71 19.31
C ILE A 57 11.24 -17.11 18.63
N THR A 58 11.20 -18.36 18.18
CA THR A 58 10.07 -18.93 17.45
C THR A 58 9.43 -20.10 18.21
N SER A 59 8.12 -20.29 18.00
CA SER A 59 7.39 -21.52 18.36
C SER A 59 7.70 -22.65 17.36
N SER A 60 7.31 -23.89 17.68
CA SER A 60 7.40 -25.07 16.78
C SER A 60 6.90 -24.84 15.35
N ARG A 61 5.99 -23.88 15.15
CA ARG A 61 5.45 -23.50 13.84
C ARG A 61 6.24 -22.38 13.14
N ASN A 62 7.45 -22.06 13.61
CA ASN A 62 8.28 -20.95 13.12
C ASN A 62 7.57 -19.60 13.16
N LEU A 63 6.73 -19.38 14.17
CA LEU A 63 6.03 -18.12 14.41
C LEU A 63 6.71 -17.36 15.54
N THR A 64 6.94 -16.07 15.34
CA THR A 64 7.46 -15.15 16.36
C THR A 64 6.37 -14.77 17.36
N LEU A 65 6.78 -14.31 18.54
CA LEU A 65 5.85 -13.81 19.56
C LEU A 65 4.94 -12.70 19.03
N LYS A 66 5.45 -11.78 18.21
CA LYS A 66 4.66 -10.69 17.61
C LYS A 66 3.55 -11.22 16.69
N GLU A 67 3.87 -12.19 15.83
CA GLU A 67 2.89 -12.81 14.93
C GLU A 67 1.81 -13.56 15.70
N LEU A 68 2.20 -14.28 16.76
CA LEU A 68 1.25 -14.98 17.63
C LEU A 68 0.30 -13.99 18.32
N LEU A 69 0.80 -12.87 18.84
CA LEU A 69 -0.03 -11.83 19.45
C LEU A 69 -1.04 -11.21 18.47
N VAL A 70 -0.72 -11.14 17.18
CA VAL A 70 -1.68 -10.74 16.14
C VAL A 70 -2.74 -11.82 15.94
N GLN A 71 -2.34 -13.09 15.88
CA GLN A 71 -3.26 -14.22 15.72
C GLN A 71 -4.23 -14.42 16.89
N VAL A 72 -3.88 -13.96 18.10
CA VAL A 72 -4.79 -13.94 19.26
C VAL A 72 -6.07 -13.14 18.99
N LYS A 73 -6.03 -12.15 18.09
CA LYS A 73 -7.20 -11.35 17.69
C LYS A 73 -7.92 -11.86 16.44
N HIS A 74 -7.53 -13.03 15.92
CA HIS A 74 -8.10 -13.56 14.70
C HIS A 74 -9.56 -13.98 14.91
N TYR A 75 -10.41 -13.87 13.88
CA TYR A 75 -11.84 -14.19 13.99
C TYR A 75 -12.12 -15.69 14.21
N SER A 76 -11.21 -16.57 13.78
CA SER A 76 -11.33 -18.02 13.97
C SER A 76 -10.86 -18.46 15.36
N SER A 77 -11.73 -19.16 16.09
CA SER A 77 -11.44 -19.70 17.43
C SER A 77 -10.30 -20.72 17.43
N ILE A 78 -10.18 -21.52 16.36
CA ILE A 78 -9.09 -22.49 16.19
C ILE A 78 -7.75 -21.76 16.12
N THR A 79 -7.68 -20.70 15.30
CA THR A 79 -6.46 -19.90 15.16
C THR A 79 -6.08 -19.20 16.46
N ARG A 80 -7.05 -18.68 17.22
CA ARG A 80 -6.79 -18.06 18.53
C ARG A 80 -6.25 -19.08 19.54
N LYS A 81 -6.85 -20.27 19.61
CA LYS A 81 -6.38 -21.36 20.49
C LYS A 81 -4.95 -21.77 20.14
N ASP A 82 -4.66 -21.95 18.85
CA ASP A 82 -3.32 -22.29 18.39
C ASP A 82 -2.30 -21.21 18.71
N ALA A 83 -2.67 -19.93 18.59
CA ALA A 83 -1.82 -18.82 18.96
C ALA A 83 -1.49 -18.82 20.46
N LEU A 84 -2.48 -19.06 21.33
CA LEU A 84 -2.25 -19.18 22.79
C LEU A 84 -1.34 -20.36 23.14
N ASN A 85 -1.49 -21.50 22.45
CA ASN A 85 -0.60 -22.64 22.63
C ASN A 85 0.84 -22.31 22.20
N GLY A 86 1.02 -21.59 21.08
CA GLY A 86 2.33 -21.13 20.64
C GLY A 86 2.98 -20.15 21.61
N ILE A 87 2.20 -19.23 22.21
CA ILE A 87 2.70 -18.30 23.24
C ILE A 87 3.15 -19.08 24.48
N LYS A 88 2.36 -20.07 24.92
CA LYS A 88 2.72 -20.94 26.04
C LYS A 88 4.02 -21.70 25.76
N GLU A 89 4.18 -22.22 24.54
CA GLU A 89 5.37 -22.94 24.11
C GLU A 89 6.63 -22.06 24.18
N ILE A 90 6.56 -20.84 23.61
CA ILE A 90 7.68 -19.89 23.62
C ILE A 90 8.14 -19.61 25.05
N TYR A 91 7.21 -19.30 25.95
CA TYR A 91 7.55 -18.99 27.33
C TYR A 91 7.97 -20.19 28.18
N THR A 92 7.60 -21.40 27.77
CA THR A 92 8.10 -22.62 28.40
C THR A 92 9.57 -22.85 28.05
N ASN A 93 9.94 -22.57 26.80
CA ASN A 93 11.30 -22.77 26.30
C ASN A 93 12.24 -21.60 26.65
N TYR A 94 11.72 -20.38 26.74
CA TYR A 94 12.47 -19.15 26.98
C TYR A 94 11.81 -18.33 28.11
N PRO A 95 12.01 -18.72 29.38
CA PRO A 95 11.35 -18.08 30.51
C PRO A 95 11.79 -16.63 30.76
N ASP A 96 13.01 -16.26 30.34
CA ASP A 96 13.57 -14.92 30.59
C ASP A 96 12.86 -13.82 29.79
N GLU A 97 12.30 -14.16 28.62
CA GLU A 97 11.62 -13.19 27.75
C GLU A 97 10.23 -12.78 28.25
N ILE A 98 9.67 -13.52 29.21
CA ILE A 98 8.36 -13.25 29.80
C ILE A 98 8.30 -11.83 30.36
N PHE A 99 9.33 -11.43 31.10
CA PHE A 99 9.34 -10.17 31.84
C PHE A 99 9.39 -8.94 30.92
N LEU A 100 10.00 -9.07 29.75
CA LEU A 100 10.18 -7.96 28.81
C LEU A 100 8.88 -7.65 28.06
N ASN A 101 8.09 -8.68 27.76
CA ASN A 101 6.87 -8.58 26.94
C ASN A 101 5.57 -8.76 27.74
N LEU A 102 5.65 -8.85 29.06
CA LEU A 102 4.51 -9.22 29.90
C LEU A 102 3.29 -8.32 29.70
N GLY A 103 3.49 -7.00 29.74
CA GLY A 103 2.41 -6.03 29.61
C GLY A 103 1.66 -6.13 28.28
N THR A 104 2.40 -6.30 27.17
CA THR A 104 1.79 -6.41 25.84
C THR A 104 1.05 -7.73 25.68
N VAL A 105 1.58 -8.83 26.23
CA VAL A 105 0.89 -10.13 26.19
C VAL A 105 -0.41 -10.11 26.99
N PHE A 106 -0.42 -9.53 28.20
CA PHE A 106 -1.65 -9.40 28.97
C PHE A 106 -2.68 -8.54 28.25
N GLU A 107 -2.27 -7.38 27.70
CA GLU A 107 -3.19 -6.50 26.97
C GLU A 107 -3.90 -7.21 25.81
N LYS A 108 -3.20 -8.10 25.09
CA LYS A 108 -3.78 -8.82 23.95
C LYS A 108 -4.54 -10.09 24.35
N THR A 109 -4.17 -10.74 25.46
CA THR A 109 -4.81 -12.00 25.90
C THR A 109 -6.02 -11.78 26.82
N ILE A 110 -6.06 -10.69 27.62
CA ILE A 110 -7.19 -10.38 28.50
C ILE A 110 -8.55 -10.35 27.76
N PRO A 111 -8.68 -9.72 26.58
CA PRO A 111 -9.95 -9.70 25.85
C PRO A 111 -10.45 -11.09 25.45
N VAL A 112 -9.56 -12.08 25.31
CA VAL A 112 -9.92 -13.46 24.93
C VAL A 112 -10.69 -14.19 26.03
N PHE A 113 -10.53 -13.77 27.30
CA PHE A 113 -11.28 -14.38 28.39
C PHE A 113 -12.79 -14.11 28.31
N VAL A 114 -13.19 -13.05 27.59
CA VAL A 114 -14.59 -12.65 27.40
C VAL A 114 -15.11 -13.03 26.00
N ASP A 115 -14.34 -13.84 25.28
CA ASP A 115 -14.64 -14.27 23.92
C ASP A 115 -15.78 -15.30 23.89
N LYS A 116 -16.56 -15.31 22.80
CA LYS A 116 -17.77 -16.15 22.64
C LYS A 116 -17.48 -17.45 21.90
#